data_AF-A0A4Q3WCJ1-F1
#
_entry.id   AF-A0A4Q3WCJ1-F1
#
_cell.length_a   1.000
_cell.length_b   1.000
_cell.length_c   1.000
_cell.angle_alpha   90.00
_cell.angle_beta   90.00
_cell.angle_gamma   90.00
#
_symmetry.space_group_name_H-M   'P 1'
#
loop_
_entity.id
_entity.type
_entity.pdbx_description
1 polymer ?
#
loop_
_entity_poly.entity_id
_entity_poly.type
_entity_poly.pdbx_seq_one_letter_code
_entity_poly.pdbx_strand_id
1 'polypeptide(L)' 'MARYFFHVRDGQAYDDLQGTELADLDAARREAVRFAGSLLLDEPEKFWQANEWRMRVTDAAEVWH' A
#
# COMPACT_ATOMS: atom_id res chain seq x y z
N MET A 1 17.71 0.18 6.72
CA MET A 1 16.41 0.86 6.83
C MET A 1 16.20 1.68 5.57
N ALA A 2 15.00 1.59 5.00
CA ALA A 2 14.59 2.36 3.83
C ALA A 2 13.16 2.85 4.04
N ARG A 3 12.80 3.92 3.34
CA ARG A 3 11.43 4.45 3.34
C ARG A 3 10.66 3.80 2.21
N TYR A 4 9.53 3.19 2.56
CA TYR A 4 8.63 2.52 1.63
C TYR A 4 7.29 3.26 1.55
N PHE A 5 6.72 3.33 0.36
CA PHE A 5 5.46 4.03 0.08
C PHE A 5 4.40 3.02 -0.36
N PHE A 6 3.19 3.15 0.19
CA PHE A 6 2.09 2.20 -0.01
C PHE A 6 0.96 2.86 -0.80
N HIS A 7 1.09 2.89 -2.13
CA HIS A 7 0.09 3.51 -3.01
C HIS A 7 -1.08 2.57 -3.25
N VAL A 8 -2.30 3.04 -3.00
CA VAL A 8 -3.53 2.24 -3.16
C VAL A 8 -4.35 2.74 -4.35
N ARG A 9 -4.95 1.80 -5.07
CA ARG A 9 -5.93 2.02 -6.13
C ARG A 9 -7.15 1.12 -5.88
N ASP A 10 -8.33 1.71 -5.79
CA ASP A 10 -9.61 1.00 -5.54
C ASP A 10 -10.75 1.49 -6.47
N GLY A 11 -10.36 2.13 -7.58
CA GLY A 11 -11.23 3.00 -8.38
C GLY A 11 -10.86 4.48 -8.24
N GLN A 12 -10.21 4.85 -7.14
CA GLN A 12 -9.53 6.15 -6.96
C GLN A 12 -8.02 5.97 -6.75
N ALA A 13 -7.26 7.07 -6.87
CA ALA A 13 -5.82 7.08 -6.65
C ALA A 13 -5.47 7.67 -5.28
N TYR A 14 -4.94 6.83 -4.38
CA TYR A 14 -4.42 7.24 -3.08
C TYR A 14 -2.90 7.07 -3.07
N ASP A 15 -2.19 8.18 -3.12
CA ASP A 15 -0.73 8.18 -3.07
C ASP A 15 -0.23 8.43 -1.65
N ASP A 16 0.56 7.48 -1.15
CA ASP A 16 1.32 7.68 0.08
C ASP A 16 2.50 8.60 -0.20
N LEU A 17 2.46 9.81 0.36
CA LEU A 17 3.50 10.83 0.22
C LEU A 17 4.47 10.86 1.41
N GLN A 18 4.09 10.20 2.51
CA GLN A 18 4.86 10.22 3.75
C GLN A 18 5.83 9.05 3.81
N GLY A 19 5.34 7.87 3.42
CA GLY A 19 6.07 6.61 3.52
C GLY A 19 6.37 6.19 4.96
N THR A 20 6.76 4.93 5.11
CA THR A 20 7.11 4.30 6.39
C THR A 20 8.54 3.81 6.35
N GLU A 21 9.32 4.10 7.40
CA GLU A 21 10.67 3.56 7.55
C GLU A 21 10.62 2.13 8.08
N LEU A 22 11.16 1.20 7.30
CA LEU A 22 11.19 -0.22 7.64
C LEU A 22 12.62 -0.76 7.50
N ALA A 23 12.89 -1.85 8.23
CA ALA A 23 14.23 -2.44 8.31
C ALA A 23 14.73 -2.91 6.93
N ASP A 24 13.87 -3.65 6.22
CA ASP A 24 14.14 -4.34 4.96
C ASP A 24 12.86 -4.56 4.14
N LEU A 25 13.02 -5.13 2.95
CA LEU A 25 11.92 -5.42 2.03
C LEU A 25 10.93 -6.45 2.60
N ASP A 26 11.38 -7.39 3.43
CA ASP A 26 10.48 -8.38 4.03
C ASP A 26 9.60 -7.75 5.11
N ALA A 27 10.11 -6.76 5.85
CA ALA A 27 9.30 -5.91 6.73
C ALA A 27 8.25 -5.12 5.92
N ALA A 28 8.63 -4.55 4.78
CA ALA A 28 7.69 -3.87 3.88
C ALA A 28 6.57 -4.80 3.36
N ARG A 29 6.91 -6.02 2.97
CA ARG A 29 5.92 -7.03 2.54
C ARG A 29 4.95 -7.40 3.65
N ARG A 30 5.44 -7.62 4.87
CA ARG A 30 4.57 -7.93 6.03
C ARG A 30 3.65 -6.76 6.35
N GLU A 31 4.16 -5.54 6.29
CA GLU A 31 3.37 -4.34 6.54
C GLU A 31 2.31 -4.13 5.45
N ALA A 32 2.65 -4.39 4.18
CA ALA A 32 1.70 -4.31 3.07
C ALA A 32 0.50 -5.24 3.27
N VAL A 33 0.76 -6.50 3.66
CA VAL A 33 -0.29 -7.49 3.92
C VAL A 33 -1.15 -7.08 5.12
N ARG A 34 -0.54 -6.57 6.18
CA ARG A 34 -1.28 -6.06 7.35
C ARG A 34 -2.17 -4.88 6.99
N PHE A 35 -1.63 -3.91 6.26
CA PHE A 35 -2.36 -2.72 5.84
C PHE A 35 -3.54 -3.08 4.92
N ALA A 36 -3.32 -3.98 3.94
CA ALA A 36 -4.39 -4.50 3.09
C ALA A 36 -5.49 -5.19 3.93
N GLY A 37 -5.10 -5.99 4.92
CA GLY A 37 -6.04 -6.62 5.86
C GLY A 37 -6.85 -5.62 6.67
N SER A 38 -6.24 -4.55 7.17
CA SER A 38 -6.96 -3.49 7.89
C SER A 38 -7.97 -2.78 6.99
N LEU A 39 -7.59 -2.43 5.75
CA LEU A 39 -8.51 -1.80 4.79
C LEU A 39 -9.71 -2.70 4.45
N LEU A 40 -9.48 -4.01 4.31
CA LEU A 40 -10.54 -4.99 4.11
C LEU A 40 -11.52 -5.06 5.28
N LEU A 41 -11.02 -4.94 6.51
CA LEU A 41 -11.84 -5.01 7.72
C LEU A 41 -12.61 -3.70 7.96
N ASP A 42 -12.00 -2.55 7.65
CA ASP A 42 -12.56 -1.23 7.90
C ASP A 42 -13.63 -0.84 6.86
N GLU A 43 -13.46 -1.23 5.60
CA GLU A 43 -14.37 -0.87 4.48
C GLU A 43 -14.77 -2.07 3.59
N PRO A 44 -15.36 -3.15 4.15
CA PRO A 44 -15.63 -4.38 3.41
C PRO A 44 -16.58 -4.20 2.22
N GLU A 45 -17.59 -3.33 2.34
CA GLU A 45 -18.54 -3.06 1.25
C GLU A 45 -17.90 -2.31 0.10
N LYS A 46 -17.04 -1.33 0.39
CA LYS A 46 -16.32 -0.57 -0.63
C LYS A 46 -15.37 -1.48 -1.39
N PHE A 47 -14.67 -2.36 -0.66
CA PHE A 47 -13.80 -3.35 -1.28
C PHE A 47 -14.57 -4.31 -2.20
N TRP A 48 -15.74 -4.79 -1.76
CA TRP A 48 -16.57 -5.70 -2.57
C TRP A 48 -17.16 -5.03 -3.81
N GLN A 49 -17.44 -3.72 -3.75
CA GLN A 49 -17.95 -2.95 -4.89
C GLN A 49 -16.84 -2.48 -5.85
N ALA A 50 -15.59 -2.42 -5.38
CA ALA A 50 -14.46 -2.06 -6.22
C ALA A 50 -14.21 -3.14 -7.29
N ASN A 51 -14.11 -2.71 -8.54
CA ASN A 51 -13.89 -3.63 -9.67
C ASN A 51 -12.48 -4.25 -9.62
N GLU A 52 -11.51 -3.49 -9.12
CA GLU A 52 -10.15 -3.94 -8.83
C GLU A 52 -9.61 -3.14 -7.63
N TRP A 53 -8.96 -3.83 -6.71
CA TRP A 53 -8.14 -3.21 -5.67
C TRP A 53 -6.68 -3.60 -5.87
N ARG A 54 -5.77 -2.63 -5.78
CA ARG A 54 -4.34 -2.83 -5.95
C ARG A 54 -3.55 -1.94 -5.00
N MET A 55 -2.53 -2.52 -4.38
CA MET A 55 -1.51 -1.78 -3.64
C MET A 55 -0.15 -1.97 -4.32
N ARG A 56 0.54 -0.86 -4.57
CA ARG A 56 1.93 -0.86 -5.02
C ARG A 56 2.82 -0.38 -3.88
N VAL A 57 3.83 -1.17 -3.57
CA VAL A 57 4.85 -0.85 -2.58
C VAL A 57 6.13 -0.52 -3.31
N THR A 58 6.60 0.71 -3.15
CA THR A 58 7.86 1.19 -3.76
C THR A 58 8.82 1.62 -2.66
N ASP A 59 10.12 1.58 -2.93
CA ASP A 59 11.10 2.28 -2.10
C ASP A 59 11.33 3.70 -2.63
N ALA A 60 12.01 4.54 -1.85
CA ALA A 60 12.34 5.90 -2.26
C ALA A 60 13.29 6.01 -3.47
N ALA A 61 13.86 4.90 -3.95
CA ALA A 61 14.74 4.86 -5.11
C ALA A 61 13.99 4.59 -6.42
N GLU A 62 12.74 4.11 -6.38
CA GLU A 62 11.89 4.03 -7.57
C GLU A 62 11.33 5.42 -7.94
N VAL A 63 12.09 6.11 -8.80
CA VAL A 63 11.60 7.25 -9.58
C VAL A 63 10.69 6.70 -10.69
N TRP A 64 9.47 7.23 -10.82
CA TRP A 64 8.54 6.87 -11.89
C TRP A 64 9.24 6.91 -13.26
N HIS A 65 9.25 5.79 -13.99
CA HIS A 65 9.63 5.72 -15.41
C HIS A 65 8.40 5.92 -16.30
#